data_AF-A0A845W0Y6-F1
#
_entry.id   AF-A0A845W0Y6-F1
#
_cell.length_a   1.000
_cell.length_b   1.000
_cell.length_c   1.000
_cell.angle_alpha   90.00
_cell.angle_beta   90.00
_cell.angle_gamma   90.00
#
_symmetry.space_group_name_H-M   'P 1'
#
loop_
_entity.id
_entity.type
_entity.pdbx_description
1 polymer ?
#
loop_
_entity_poly.entity_id
_entity_poly.type
_entity_poly.pdbx_seq_one_letter_code
_entity_poly.pdbx_strand_id
1 'polypeptide(L)'
;MTKLEIGQENVPPDEEEATREIAQISERLIDKHPPVKRGEHPKAHGCVRGEFIIDPNLPNDDKIRVGIFKEPGKRFPACIRFSNFSEQKDTKGDAHGMAVKLMGVPG
;
A
#
# COMPACT_ATOMS: atom_id res chain seq x y z
N MET A 1 10.20 -28.32 16.47
CA MET A 1 9.99 -26.95 15.95
C MET A 1 11.13 -26.66 14.99
N THR A 2 10.81 -26.43 13.72
CA THR A 2 11.80 -26.12 12.68
C THR A 2 12.48 -24.80 13.03
N LYS A 3 13.81 -24.77 13.08
CA LYS A 3 14.56 -23.56 13.39
C LYS A 3 14.55 -22.66 12.16
N LEU A 4 13.77 -21.60 12.19
CA LEU A 4 13.67 -20.62 11.11
C LEU A 4 14.90 -19.72 11.05
N GLU A 5 15.24 -19.25 9.84
CA GLU A 5 16.25 -18.23 9.63
C GLU A 5 15.70 -16.82 9.93
N ILE A 6 16.60 -15.84 10.08
CA ILE A 6 16.21 -14.43 10.27
C ILE A 6 15.39 -13.96 9.07
N GLY A 7 14.18 -13.44 9.34
CA GLY A 7 13.28 -12.93 8.30
C GLY A 7 12.39 -13.99 7.65
N GLN A 8 12.48 -15.26 8.05
CA GLN A 8 11.51 -16.26 7.64
C GLN A 8 10.26 -16.18 8.52
N GLU A 9 9.10 -16.10 7.86
CA GLU A 9 7.80 -16.12 8.50
C GLU A 9 7.51 -17.51 9.09
N ASN A 10 6.96 -17.52 10.31
CA ASN A 10 6.41 -18.72 10.92
C ASN A 10 4.89 -18.71 10.73
N VAL A 11 4.42 -19.30 9.64
CA VAL A 11 3.00 -19.38 9.29
C VAL A 11 2.26 -20.26 10.32
N PRO A 12 1.32 -19.71 11.11
CA PRO A 12 0.49 -20.51 12.01
C PRO A 12 -0.38 -21.51 11.24
N PRO A 13 -0.72 -22.68 11.83
CA PRO A 13 -1.54 -23.70 11.17
C PRO A 13 -2.94 -23.21 10.72
N ASP A 14 -3.45 -22.18 11.38
CA ASP A 14 -4.77 -21.58 11.21
C ASP A 14 -4.74 -20.22 10.48
N GLU A 15 -3.60 -19.80 9.93
CA GLU A 15 -3.45 -18.47 9.33
C GLU A 15 -4.46 -18.19 8.21
N GLU A 16 -4.70 -19.17 7.33
CA GLU A 16 -5.62 -19.00 6.20
C GLU A 16 -7.06 -18.79 6.69
N GLU A 17 -7.48 -19.56 7.70
CA GLU A 17 -8.80 -19.45 8.30
C GLU A 17 -8.94 -18.13 9.04
N ALA A 18 -7.97 -17.77 9.89
CA ALA A 18 -7.95 -16.51 10.61
C ALA A 18 -7.98 -15.30 9.67
N THR A 19 -7.20 -15.34 8.58
CA THR A 19 -7.19 -14.30 7.55
C THR A 19 -8.57 -14.13 6.92
N ARG A 20 -9.22 -15.25 6.59
CA ARG A 20 -10.58 -15.26 6.02
C ARG A 20 -11.59 -14.69 7.00
N GLU A 21 -11.53 -15.06 8.27
CA GLU A 21 -12.42 -14.55 9.31
C GLU A 21 -12.24 -13.04 9.53
N ILE A 22 -11.01 -12.56 9.64
CA ILE A 22 -10.70 -11.13 9.81
C ILE A 22 -11.19 -10.33 8.61
N ALA A 23 -10.99 -10.83 7.39
CA ALA A 23 -11.50 -10.20 6.17
C ALA A 23 -13.03 -10.07 6.22
N GLN A 24 -13.74 -11.16 6.54
CA GLN A 24 -15.20 -11.15 6.65
C GLN A 24 -15.72 -10.22 7.74
N ILE A 25 -15.05 -10.17 8.90
CA ILE A 25 -15.40 -9.24 9.98
C ILE A 25 -15.22 -7.80 9.49
N SER A 26 -14.11 -7.51 8.82
CA SER A 26 -13.80 -6.17 8.30
C SER A 26 -14.83 -5.71 7.27
N GLU A 27 -15.19 -6.58 6.31
CA GLU A 27 -16.24 -6.29 5.32
C GLU A 27 -17.59 -5.99 5.99
N ARG A 28 -18.03 -6.84 6.94
CA ARG A 28 -19.27 -6.62 7.69
C ARG A 28 -19.28 -5.32 8.49
N LEU A 29 -18.12 -4.92 9.04
CA LEU A 29 -17.99 -3.67 9.78
C LEU A 29 -18.07 -2.47 8.84
N ILE A 30 -17.46 -2.55 7.66
CA ILE A 30 -17.51 -1.50 6.63
C ILE A 30 -18.96 -1.31 6.15
N ASP A 31 -19.68 -2.39 5.87
CA ASP A 31 -21.06 -2.31 5.36
C ASP A 31 -22.07 -1.73 6.37
N LYS A 32 -21.80 -1.91 7.66
CA LYS A 32 -22.72 -1.46 8.73
C LYS A 32 -22.55 0.00 9.12
N HIS A 33 -21.44 0.65 8.76
CA HIS A 33 -21.14 2.00 9.21
C HIS A 33 -21.04 2.97 8.03
N PRO A 34 -21.53 4.20 8.18
CA PRO A 34 -21.27 5.22 7.17
C PRO A 34 -19.75 5.47 7.06
N PRO A 35 -19.25 5.90 5.89
CA PRO A 35 -17.85 6.24 5.72
C PRO A 35 -17.38 7.25 6.78
N VAL A 36 -16.35 6.86 7.55
CA VAL A 36 -15.69 7.73 8.53
C VAL A 36 -14.40 8.30 7.96
N LYS A 37 -13.89 9.37 8.57
CA LYS A 37 -12.53 9.84 8.28
C LYS A 37 -11.51 8.77 8.71
N ARG A 38 -10.40 8.70 7.99
CA ARG A 38 -9.25 7.86 8.38
C ARG A 38 -8.71 8.33 9.73
N GLY A 39 -8.25 7.41 10.57
CA GLY A 39 -7.64 7.74 11.87
C GLY A 39 -6.37 8.58 11.72
N GLU A 40 -5.59 8.27 10.69
CA GLU A 40 -4.44 9.05 10.23
C GLU A 40 -4.66 9.45 8.78
N HIS A 41 -4.02 10.52 8.35
CA HIS A 41 -4.25 11.08 7.02
C HIS A 41 -5.72 11.46 6.72
N PRO A 42 -6.50 12.03 7.68
CA PRO A 42 -7.92 12.29 7.48
C PRO A 42 -8.19 13.34 6.40
N LYS A 43 -7.32 14.36 6.31
CA LYS A 43 -7.45 15.48 5.37
C LYS A 43 -6.70 15.17 4.07
N ALA A 44 -7.43 15.12 2.96
CA ALA A 44 -6.83 15.04 1.63
C ALA A 44 -6.56 16.44 1.06
N HIS A 45 -5.51 16.58 0.26
CA HIS A 45 -5.33 17.72 -0.65
C HIS A 45 -5.99 17.43 -1.99
N GLY A 46 -5.95 16.18 -2.43
CA GLY A 46 -6.52 15.74 -3.69
C GLY A 46 -6.07 14.33 -4.06
N CYS A 47 -6.76 13.78 -5.06
CA CYS A 47 -6.36 12.55 -5.74
C CYS A 47 -6.08 12.88 -7.20
N VAL A 48 -4.93 12.44 -7.70
CA VAL A 48 -4.53 12.62 -9.09
C VAL A 48 -4.29 11.28 -9.76
N ARG A 49 -4.50 11.24 -11.07
CA ARG A 49 -4.11 10.11 -11.91
C ARG A 49 -2.71 10.39 -12.45
N GLY A 50 -1.91 9.34 -12.59
CA GLY A 50 -0.57 9.44 -13.17
C GLY A 50 -0.12 8.12 -13.76
N GLU A 51 1.15 8.09 -14.18
CA GLU A 51 1.84 6.88 -14.59
C GLU A 51 3.03 6.64 -13.66
N PHE A 52 3.18 5.41 -13.17
CA PHE A 52 4.38 4.96 -12.49
C PHE A 52 5.24 4.20 -13.50
N ILE A 53 6.44 4.70 -13.74
CA ILE A 53 7.35 4.18 -14.76
C ILE A 53 8.58 3.65 -14.04
N ILE A 54 8.86 2.35 -14.22
CA ILE A 54 10.11 1.78 -13.72
C ILE A 54 11.26 2.39 -14.52
N ASP A 55 12.30 2.88 -13.83
CA ASP A 55 13.45 3.50 -14.49
C ASP A 55 14.03 2.55 -15.55
N PRO A 56 14.06 2.92 -16.84
CA PRO A 56 14.67 2.11 -17.90
C PRO A 56 16.14 1.76 -17.63
N ASN A 57 16.83 2.60 -16.85
CA ASN A 57 18.24 2.43 -16.49
C ASN A 57 18.45 1.78 -15.12
N LEU A 58 17.40 1.20 -14.52
CA LEU A 58 17.50 0.52 -13.23
C LEU A 58 18.67 -0.50 -13.28
N PRO A 59 19.61 -0.51 -12.33
CA PRO A 59 20.77 -1.40 -12.38
C PRO A 59 20.37 -2.87 -12.53
N ASN A 60 21.21 -3.65 -13.23
CA ASN A 60 21.00 -5.09 -13.36
C ASN A 60 21.51 -5.81 -12.10
N ASP A 61 20.81 -5.60 -10.99
CA ASP A 61 21.05 -6.24 -9.71
C ASP A 61 19.77 -6.96 -9.26
N ASP A 62 19.86 -8.28 -9.08
CA ASP A 62 18.75 -9.14 -8.69
C ASP A 62 18.17 -8.77 -7.31
N LYS A 63 18.92 -8.05 -6.47
CA LYS A 63 18.45 -7.55 -5.18
C LYS A 63 17.48 -6.37 -5.30
N ILE A 64 17.54 -5.62 -6.40
CA ILE A 64 16.66 -4.46 -6.63
C ILE A 64 15.56 -4.75 -7.65
N ARG A 65 15.82 -5.65 -8.61
CA ARG A 65 14.87 -6.04 -9.66
C ARG A 65 13.92 -7.13 -9.16
N VAL A 66 13.13 -6.81 -8.12
CA VAL A 66 12.13 -7.71 -7.53
C VAL A 66 10.70 -7.24 -7.81
N GLY A 67 9.74 -8.16 -7.88
CA GLY A 67 8.33 -7.83 -8.16
C GLY A 67 8.16 -6.98 -9.43
N ILE A 68 7.50 -5.82 -9.30
CA ILE A 68 7.25 -4.89 -10.41
C ILE A 68 8.53 -4.29 -11.02
N PHE A 69 9.65 -4.28 -10.28
CA PHE A 69 10.92 -3.70 -10.72
C PHE A 69 11.71 -4.63 -11.66
N LYS A 70 11.22 -5.84 -11.93
CA LYS A 70 11.83 -6.80 -12.86
C LYS A 70 11.83 -6.33 -14.32
N GLU A 71 10.93 -5.42 -14.67
CA GLU A 71 10.73 -4.94 -16.05
C GLU A 71 11.02 -3.43 -16.14
N PRO A 72 12.30 -3.02 -16.30
CA PRO A 72 12.68 -1.63 -16.57
C PRO A 72 11.88 -1.03 -17.72
N GLY A 73 11.46 0.23 -17.57
CA GLY A 73 10.63 0.94 -18.56
C GLY A 73 9.14 0.57 -18.55
N LYS A 74 8.72 -0.45 -17.79
CA LYS A 74 7.30 -0.79 -17.64
C LYS A 74 6.54 0.35 -16.99
N ARG A 75 5.31 0.57 -17.48
CA ARG A 75 4.42 1.64 -17.06
C ARG A 75 3.17 1.07 -16.42
N PHE A 76 2.75 1.67 -15.33
CA PHE A 76 1.53 1.31 -14.62
C PHE A 76 0.65 2.56 -14.46
N PRO A 77 -0.65 2.51 -14.80
CA PRO A 77 -1.58 3.54 -14.39
C PRO A 77 -1.59 3.63 -12.86
N ALA A 78 -1.53 4.84 -12.33
CA ALA A 78 -1.45 5.07 -10.90
C ALA A 78 -2.53 6.06 -10.44
N CYS A 79 -3.06 5.81 -9.24
CA CYS A 79 -3.85 6.79 -8.48
C CYS A 79 -3.03 7.24 -7.27
N ILE A 80 -2.84 8.55 -7.14
CA ILE A 80 -2.00 9.14 -6.10
C ILE A 80 -2.87 10.02 -5.21
N ARG A 81 -2.81 9.81 -3.88
CA ARG A 81 -3.51 10.62 -2.89
C ARG A 81 -2.52 11.39 -2.03
N PHE A 82 -2.69 12.71 -1.98
CA PHE A 82 -1.93 13.60 -1.09
C PHE A 82 -2.75 13.96 0.15
N SER A 83 -2.13 13.98 1.33
CA SER A 83 -2.84 14.19 2.60
C SER A 83 -1.94 14.72 3.73
N ASN A 84 -2.53 15.32 4.75
CA ASN A 84 -1.86 15.67 6.01
C ASN A 84 -2.07 14.57 7.03
N PHE A 85 -1.05 14.23 7.82
CA PHE A 85 -1.14 13.21 8.86
C PHE A 85 -2.21 13.54 9.90
N SER A 86 -2.23 14.77 10.43
CA SER A 86 -3.15 15.20 11.48
C SER A 86 -3.70 16.62 11.29
N GLU A 87 -2.88 17.57 10.84
CA GLU A 87 -3.25 18.98 10.73
C GLU A 87 -4.24 19.21 9.58
N GLN A 88 -5.22 20.09 9.81
CA GLN A 88 -6.24 20.39 8.80
C GLN A 88 -5.86 21.58 7.90
N LYS A 89 -5.01 22.48 8.39
CA LYS A 89 -4.57 23.68 7.68
C LYS A 89 -3.23 23.42 6.99
N ASP A 90 -3.19 23.63 5.68
CA ASP A 90 -2.01 23.35 4.86
C ASP A 90 -0.85 24.32 5.11
N THR A 91 -1.13 25.45 5.77
CA THR A 91 -0.12 26.43 6.16
C THR A 91 0.63 26.06 7.43
N LYS A 92 0.25 24.96 8.10
CA LYS A 92 0.94 24.48 9.30
C LYS A 92 1.85 23.32 8.94
N GLY A 93 3.00 23.25 9.61
CA GLY A 93 3.90 22.11 9.46
C GLY A 93 3.24 20.83 9.98
N ASP A 94 3.30 19.78 9.16
CA ASP A 94 2.84 18.43 9.48
C ASP A 94 3.60 17.41 8.62
N ALA A 95 3.47 16.13 8.93
CA ALA A 95 3.86 15.08 8.00
C ALA A 95 2.85 15.01 6.84
N HIS A 96 3.34 14.93 5.61
CA HIS A 96 2.50 14.83 4.41
C HIS A 96 2.63 13.46 3.77
N GLY A 97 1.48 12.80 3.56
CA GLY A 97 1.40 11.50 2.93
C GLY A 97 1.21 11.61 1.42
N MET A 98 1.95 10.78 0.67
CA MET A 98 1.75 10.52 -0.76
C MET A 98 1.56 9.01 -0.95
N ALA A 99 0.32 8.56 -1.00
CA ALA A 99 0.01 7.16 -1.25
C ALA A 99 -0.12 6.91 -2.75
N VAL A 100 0.58 5.91 -3.29
CA VAL A 100 0.57 5.53 -4.71
C VAL A 100 -0.05 4.14 -4.85
N LYS A 101 -1.20 4.03 -5.52
CA LYS A 101 -1.79 2.74 -5.92
C LYS A 101 -1.50 2.51 -7.39
N LEU A 102 -0.81 1.42 -7.70
CA LEU A 102 -0.62 0.94 -9.07
C LEU A 102 -1.81 0.07 -9.48
N MET A 103 -2.28 0.26 -10.72
CA MET A 103 -3.37 -0.48 -11.31
C MET A 103 -2.84 -1.50 -12.31
N GLY A 104 -3.55 -2.63 -12.48
CA GLY A 104 -3.15 -3.68 -13.42
C GLY A 104 -1.91 -4.47 -12.98
N VAL A 105 -1.55 -4.42 -11.70
CA VAL A 105 -0.53 -5.28 -11.10
C VAL A 105 -1.24 -6.52 -10.53
N PRO A 106 -0.73 -7.75 -10.75
CA PRO A 106 -1.22 -8.93 -10.06
C PRO A 106 -0.98 -8.77 -8.55
N GLY A 107 -2.04 -8.51 -7.78
CA GLY A 107 -1.97 -8.20 -6.35
C GLY A 107 -3.08 -7.26 -5.87
#